data_AF-A0A2E6TYG1-F1
#
_entry.id   AF-A0A2E6TYG1-F1
#
_cell.length_a   1.000
_cell.length_b   1.000
_cell.length_c   1.000
_cell.angle_alpha   90.00
_cell.angle_beta   90.00
_cell.angle_gamma   90.00
#
_symmetry.space_group_name_H-M   'P 1'
#
loop_
_entity.id
_entity.type
_entity.pdbx_description
1 polymer ?
#
loop_
_entity_poly.entity_id
_entity_poly.type
_entity_poly.pdbx_seq_one_letter_code
_entity_poly.pdbx_strand_id
1 'polypeptide(L)'
;MSETHIIEVKELEDSTGDLFIEIPPVLLNKLRWKEGDDVKFTTTPAGSIQIRKVKMETVELDFDDDELFKYMQFAHQKGISFNELCNEALKDHLNFDNPHLADHPFNPLGHEQTK
;
A
#
# COMPACT_ATOMS: atom_id res chain seq x y z
N MET A 1 -22.61 4.86 11.38
CA MET A 1 -23.49 5.83 10.71
C MET A 1 -23.42 5.57 9.21
N SER A 2 -24.54 5.58 8.51
CA SER A 2 -24.60 5.53 7.05
C SER A 2 -24.72 6.95 6.50
N GLU A 3 -24.01 7.24 5.42
CA GLU A 3 -24.12 8.49 4.67
C GLU A 3 -24.59 8.16 3.25
N THR A 4 -25.47 8.99 2.69
CA THR A 4 -25.99 8.81 1.33
C THR A 4 -25.36 9.85 0.42
N HIS A 5 -24.80 9.40 -0.69
CA HIS A 5 -24.26 10.26 -1.75
C HIS A 5 -25.02 9.96 -3.04
N ILE A 6 -25.36 11.02 -3.77
CA ILE A 6 -25.90 10.91 -5.13
C ILE A 6 -24.70 10.79 -6.05
N ILE A 7 -24.66 9.74 -6.87
CA ILE A 7 -23.65 9.53 -7.90
C ILE A 7 -24.32 9.63 -9.27
N GLU A 8 -23.63 10.25 -10.21
CA GLU A 8 -24.05 10.26 -11.61
C GLU A 8 -23.56 8.97 -12.28
N VAL A 9 -24.44 8.33 -13.03
CA VAL A 9 -24.12 7.18 -13.88
C VAL A 9 -24.01 7.69 -15.30
N LYS A 10 -22.86 7.49 -15.92
CA LYS A 10 -22.59 7.88 -17.30
C LYS A 10 -22.60 6.62 -18.18
N GLU A 11 -23.28 6.69 -19.31
CA GLU A 11 -23.20 5.70 -20.37
C GLU A 11 -22.08 6.13 -21.32
N LEU A 12 -21.14 5.24 -21.66
CA LEU A 12 -20.24 5.51 -22.78
C LEU A 12 -21.03 5.33 -24.07
N GLU A 13 -20.91 6.28 -25.01
CA GLU A 13 -21.53 6.19 -26.34
C GLU A 13 -20.90 5.07 -27.21
N ASP A 14 -19.85 4.44 -26.69
CA ASP A 14 -19.27 3.24 -27.26
C ASP A 14 -20.28 2.11 -27.14
N SER A 15 -20.56 1.44 -28.26
CA SER A 15 -21.62 0.44 -28.46
C SER A 15 -21.60 -0.81 -27.56
N THR A 16 -20.85 -0.80 -26.46
CA THR A 16 -20.74 -1.88 -25.45
C THR A 16 -21.85 -1.83 -24.40
N GLY A 17 -22.46 -0.67 -24.17
CA GLY A 17 -23.47 -0.49 -23.12
C GLY A 17 -22.89 -0.46 -21.70
N ASP A 18 -21.61 -0.11 -21.59
CA ASP A 18 -20.91 -0.03 -20.31
C ASP A 18 -21.36 1.20 -19.49
N LEU A 19 -21.57 0.98 -18.19
CA LEU A 19 -21.96 2.02 -17.23
C LEU A 19 -20.77 2.43 -16.38
N PHE A 20 -20.55 3.75 -16.29
CA PHE A 20 -19.47 4.34 -15.53
C PHE A 20 -20.02 5.16 -14.37
N ILE A 21 -19.37 5.03 -13.21
CA ILE A 21 -19.63 5.86 -12.04
C ILE A 21 -18.33 6.49 -11.58
N GLU A 22 -18.36 7.79 -11.29
CA GLU A 22 -17.26 8.47 -10.63
C GLU A 22 -17.44 8.38 -9.12
N ILE A 23 -16.44 7.85 -8.42
CA ILE A 23 -16.47 7.78 -6.96
C ILE A 23 -16.31 9.20 -6.41
N PRO A 24 -17.25 9.70 -5.59
CA PRO A 24 -17.13 11.02 -5.01
C PRO A 24 -15.81 11.21 -4.27
N PRO A 25 -15.08 12.33 -4.47
CA PRO A 25 -13.78 12.58 -3.82
C PRO A 25 -13.84 12.48 -2.29
N VAL A 26 -14.99 12.82 -1.69
CA VAL A 26 -15.23 12.70 -0.25
C VAL A 26 -15.09 11.25 0.22
N LEU A 27 -15.53 10.26 -0.56
CA LEU A 27 -15.40 8.84 -0.23
C LEU A 27 -13.97 8.34 -0.40
N LEU A 28 -13.27 8.80 -1.45
CA LEU A 28 -11.84 8.50 -1.65
C LEU A 28 -10.98 9.05 -0.49
N ASN A 29 -11.29 10.26 -0.03
CA ASN A 29 -10.64 10.87 1.13
C ASN A 29 -10.86 10.05 2.41
N LYS A 30 -12.07 9.50 2.63
CA LYS A 30 -12.34 8.59 3.75
C LYS A 30 -11.53 7.29 3.67
N LEU A 31 -11.29 6.80 2.46
CA LEU A 31 -10.41 5.65 2.21
C LEU A 31 -8.92 5.98 2.34
N ARG A 32 -8.57 7.27 2.51
CA ARG A 32 -7.19 7.80 2.45
C ARG A 32 -6.50 7.37 1.16
N TRP A 33 -7.27 7.35 0.08
CA TRP A 33 -6.79 7.09 -1.27
C TRP A 33 -6.16 8.36 -1.84
N LYS A 34 -5.03 8.20 -2.53
CA LYS A 34 -4.29 9.22 -3.26
C LYS A 34 -4.09 8.74 -4.69
N GLU A 35 -3.87 9.67 -5.59
CA GLU A 35 -3.49 9.35 -6.98
C GLU A 35 -2.28 8.41 -6.99
N GLY A 36 -2.41 7.29 -7.71
CA GLY A 36 -1.43 6.21 -7.74
C GLY A 36 -1.70 5.05 -6.77
N ASP A 37 -2.63 5.18 -5.81
CA ASP A 37 -3.06 4.04 -5.00
C ASP A 37 -4.04 3.14 -5.78
N ASP A 38 -3.99 1.83 -5.55
CA ASP A 38 -4.97 0.91 -6.11
C ASP A 38 -6.25 0.78 -5.28
N VAL A 39 -7.35 0.49 -5.97
CA VAL A 39 -8.67 0.24 -5.37
C VAL A 39 -9.22 -1.10 -5.82
N LYS A 40 -9.66 -1.91 -4.85
CA LYS A 40 -10.35 -3.17 -5.10
C LYS A 40 -11.85 -2.98 -4.95
N PHE A 41 -12.59 -3.44 -5.96
CA PHE A 41 -14.05 -3.52 -5.98
C PHE A 41 -14.50 -4.96 -5.82
N THR A 42 -15.46 -5.21 -4.93
CA THR A 42 -16.08 -6.53 -4.76
C THR A 42 -17.59 -6.38 -4.73
N THR A 43 -18.28 -7.11 -5.61
CA THR A 43 -19.74 -7.17 -5.64
C THR A 43 -20.25 -8.14 -4.58
N THR A 44 -21.28 -7.73 -3.85
CA THR A 44 -21.99 -8.61 -2.90
C THR A 44 -23.16 -9.30 -3.61
N PRO A 45 -23.70 -10.40 -3.03
CA PRO A 45 -24.88 -11.08 -3.59
C PRO A 45 -26.13 -10.19 -3.71
N ALA A 46 -26.19 -9.08 -2.96
CA ALA A 46 -27.28 -8.11 -3.03
C ALA A 46 -27.08 -7.04 -4.12
N GLY A 47 -26.05 -7.16 -4.96
CA GLY A 47 -25.73 -6.19 -6.01
C GLY A 47 -25.04 -4.92 -5.51
N SER A 48 -24.66 -4.84 -4.23
CA SER A 48 -23.88 -3.70 -3.72
C SER A 48 -22.38 -3.88 -4.00
N ILE A 49 -21.68 -2.75 -4.19
CA ILE A 49 -20.24 -2.72 -4.44
C ILE A 49 -19.54 -2.30 -3.16
N GLN A 50 -18.63 -3.15 -2.66
CA GLN A 50 -17.69 -2.78 -1.61
C GLN A 50 -16.39 -2.28 -2.25
N ILE A 51 -15.95 -1.10 -1.80
CA ILE A 51 -14.75 -0.42 -2.28
C ILE A 51 -13.70 -0.44 -1.17
N ARG A 52 -12.47 -0.83 -1.48
CA ARG A 52 -11.36 -0.87 -0.52
C ARG A 52 -10.07 -0.39 -1.16
N LYS A 53 -9.34 0.51 -0.48
CA LYS A 53 -7.95 0.83 -0.83
C LYS A 53 -7.06 -0.40 -0.64
N VAL A 54 -6.29 -0.76 -1.65
CA VAL A 54 -5.28 -1.82 -1.55
C VAL A 54 -4.17 -1.30 -0.62
N LYS A 55 -3.92 -2.02 0.48
CA LYS A 55 -2.93 -1.63 1.50
C LYS A 55 -1.63 -2.44 1.42
N MET A 56 -1.71 -3.60 0.79
CA MET A 56 -0.61 -4.55 0.68
C MET A 56 -0.63 -5.05 -0.75
N GLU A 57 0.51 -4.92 -1.39
CA GLU A 57 0.78 -5.50 -2.69
C GLU A 57 1.78 -6.62 -2.48
N THR A 58 1.56 -7.73 -3.17
CA THR A 58 2.52 -8.84 -3.18
C THR A 58 3.50 -8.56 -4.29
N VAL A 59 4.77 -8.36 -3.91
CA VAL A 59 5.87 -8.18 -4.86
C VAL A 59 6.66 -9.47 -4.89
N GLU A 60 6.89 -10.01 -6.09
CA GLU A 60 7.80 -11.12 -6.29
C GLU A 60 9.24 -10.57 -6.35
N LEU A 61 10.12 -11.14 -5.53
CA LEU A 61 11.52 -10.75 -5.45
C LEU A 61 12.36 -11.92 -5.95
N ASP A 62 13.08 -11.69 -7.05
CA ASP A 62 14.00 -12.66 -7.61
C ASP A 62 15.39 -12.43 -7.01
N PHE A 63 15.83 -13.39 -6.20
CA PHE A 63 17.19 -13.46 -5.66
C PHE A 63 17.85 -14.74 -6.18
N ASP A 64 19.17 -14.71 -6.37
CA ASP A 64 19.91 -15.95 -6.50
C ASP A 64 20.01 -16.70 -5.16
N ASP A 65 20.31 -18.00 -5.23
CA ASP A 65 20.34 -18.88 -4.05
C ASP A 65 21.34 -18.41 -2.99
N ASP A 66 22.49 -17.85 -3.41
CA ASP A 66 23.54 -17.39 -2.49
C ASP A 66 23.13 -16.10 -1.77
N GLU A 67 22.50 -15.16 -2.48
CA GLU A 67 21.92 -13.94 -1.90
C GLU A 67 20.76 -14.26 -0.95
N LEU A 68 19.81 -15.08 -1.38
CA LEU A 68 18.68 -15.49 -0.56
C LEU A 68 19.15 -16.16 0.73
N PHE A 69 20.13 -17.06 0.65
CA PHE A 69 20.69 -17.73 1.82
C PHE A 69 21.31 -16.74 2.81
N LYS A 70 22.08 -15.75 2.33
CA LYS A 70 22.66 -14.71 3.19
C LYS A 70 21.59 -13.88 3.89
N TYR A 71 20.56 -13.46 3.17
CA TYR A 71 19.49 -12.66 3.76
C TYR A 71 18.65 -13.45 4.77
N MET A 72 18.40 -14.73 4.54
CA MET A 72 17.74 -15.61 5.50
C MET A 72 18.56 -15.79 6.78
N GLN A 73 19.89 -15.98 6.66
CA GLN A 73 20.77 -16.03 7.82
C GLN A 73 20.74 -14.72 8.62
N PHE A 74 20.74 -13.58 7.92
CA PHE A 74 20.66 -12.27 8.56
C PHE A 74 19.33 -12.06 9.30
N ALA A 75 18.20 -12.42 8.67
CA ALA A 75 16.88 -12.38 9.32
C ALA A 75 16.86 -13.24 10.60
N HIS A 76 17.44 -14.44 10.53
CA HIS A 76 17.53 -15.34 11.67
C HIS A 76 18.38 -14.76 12.82
N GLN A 77 19.53 -14.15 12.50
CA GLN A 77 20.36 -13.48 13.50
C GLN A 77 19.64 -12.32 14.20
N LYS A 78 18.74 -11.63 13.49
CA LYS A 78 17.86 -10.59 14.05
C LYS A 78 16.61 -11.13 14.76
N GLY A 79 16.34 -12.43 14.68
CA GLY A 79 15.14 -13.04 15.27
C GLY A 79 13.83 -12.69 14.57
N ILE A 80 13.88 -12.28 13.30
CA ILE A 80 12.71 -11.89 12.49
C ILE A 80 12.52 -12.81 11.29
N SER A 81 11.33 -12.77 10.67
CA SER A 81 11.09 -13.49 9.42
C SER A 81 11.76 -12.79 8.23
N PHE A 82 12.06 -13.52 7.16
CA PHE A 82 12.57 -12.93 5.91
C PHE A 82 11.60 -11.88 5.33
N ASN A 83 10.30 -12.13 5.39
CA ASN A 83 9.29 -11.16 4.96
C ASN A 83 9.30 -9.88 5.82
N GLU A 84 9.53 -10.02 7.13
CA GLU A 84 9.71 -8.86 8.02
C GLU A 84 10.94 -8.06 7.60
N LEU A 85 12.06 -8.75 7.35
CA LEU A 85 13.31 -8.15 6.92
C LEU A 85 13.15 -7.35 5.62
N CYS A 86 12.48 -7.91 4.61
CA CYS A 86 12.22 -7.22 3.34
C CYS A 86 11.34 -5.97 3.55
N ASN A 87 10.30 -6.08 4.39
CA ASN A 87 9.44 -4.94 4.70
C ASN A 87 10.18 -3.84 5.46
N GLU A 88 11.07 -4.18 6.40
CA GLU A 88 11.92 -3.21 7.09
C GLU A 88 12.86 -2.51 6.11
N ALA A 89 13.57 -3.27 5.27
CA ALA A 89 14.50 -2.71 4.29
C ALA A 89 13.79 -1.75 3.31
N LEU A 90 12.60 -2.10 2.82
CA LEU A 90 11.80 -1.24 1.96
C LEU A 90 11.32 0.02 2.69
N LYS A 91 10.88 -0.10 3.94
CA LYS A 91 10.49 1.06 4.75
C LYS A 91 11.65 2.00 5.00
N ASP A 92 12.82 1.48 5.31
CA ASP A 92 14.03 2.26 5.54
C ASP A 92 14.45 2.99 4.26
N HIS A 93 14.39 2.31 3.11
CA HIS A 93 14.69 2.92 1.82
C HIS A 93 13.70 4.04 1.47
N LEU A 94 12.39 3.81 1.63
CA LEU A 94 11.34 4.80 1.36
C LEU A 94 11.37 5.99 2.33
N ASN A 95 11.74 5.77 3.58
CA ASN A 95 11.92 6.86 4.56
C ASN A 95 13.17 7.69 4.28
N PHE A 96 14.20 7.11 3.65
CA PHE A 96 15.41 7.84 3.26
C PHE A 96 15.16 8.87 2.16
N ASP A 97 14.27 8.55 1.21
CA ASP A 97 13.88 9.47 0.12
C ASP A 97 12.88 10.55 0.54
N ASN A 98 12.26 10.44 1.74
CA ASN A 98 11.22 11.36 2.21
C ASN A 98 11.59 11.96 3.58
N PRO A 99 12.33 13.08 3.65
CA PRO A 99 12.92 13.61 4.88
C PRO A 99 11.91 14.09 5.94
N HIS A 100 10.60 14.01 5.68
CA HIS A 100 9.56 14.52 6.57
C HIS A 100 9.08 13.52 7.65
N LEU A 101 9.60 12.28 7.67
CA LEU A 101 9.28 11.24 8.66
C LEU A 101 10.38 11.03 9.72
N ALA A 102 11.40 11.90 9.76
CA ALA A 102 12.57 11.81 10.64
C ALA A 102 12.28 11.92 12.15
N ASP A 103 11.06 12.29 12.55
CA ASP A 103 10.64 12.41 13.96
C ASP A 103 10.02 11.12 14.55
N HIS A 104 10.37 9.94 14.02
CA HIS A 104 9.95 8.67 14.61
C HIS A 104 10.94 8.21 15.71
N PRO A 105 10.47 7.78 16.90
CA PRO A 105 11.31 7.45 18.07
C PRO A 105 12.19 6.20 17.92
N PHE A 106 12.28 5.62 16.73
CA PHE A 106 13.07 4.43 16.42
C PHE A 106 14.08 4.69 15.30
N ASN A 107 14.68 5.88 15.25
CA ASN A 107 15.85 6.12 14.39
C ASN A 107 17.13 5.65 15.12
N PRO A 108 17.73 4.49 14.76
CA PRO A 108 18.91 3.96 15.44
C PRO A 108 20.21 4.70 15.08
N LEU A 109 20.20 5.64 14.13
CA LEU A 109 21.41 6.36 13.68
C LEU A 109 21.77 7.59 14.53
N GLY A 110 21.11 7.80 15.68
CA GLY A 110 21.36 8.94 16.57
C GLY A 110 22.59 8.83 17.49
N HIS A 111 23.30 7.71 17.50
CA HIS A 111 24.47 7.51 18.37
C HIS A 111 25.65 6.95 17.59
N GLU A 112 26.29 7.76 16.77
CA GLU A 112 27.74 7.75 16.57
C GLU A 112 28.10 8.86 15.58
N GLN A 113 28.51 10.01 16.12
CA GLN A 113 29.71 10.75 15.71
C GLN A 113 29.76 12.12 16.41
N THR A 114 30.33 12.14 17.61
CA THR A 114 31.09 13.31 18.08
C THR A 114 32.32 12.77 18.79
N LYS A 115 33.45 12.78 18.06
CA LYS A 115 34.76 12.99 18.66
C LYS A 115 35.08 14.47 18.56
#